data_AF-A0A3E1DKU6-F1
#
_entry.id   AF-A0A3E1DKU6-F1
#
_cell.length_a   1.000
_cell.length_b   1.000
_cell.length_c   1.000
_cell.angle_alpha   90.00
_cell.angle_beta   90.00
_cell.angle_gamma   90.00
#
_symmetry.space_group_name_H-M   'P 1'
#
loop_
_entity.id
_entity.type
_entity.pdbx_description
1 polymer ?
#
loop_
_entity_poly.entity_id
_entity_poly.type
_entity_poly.pdbx_seq_one_letter_code
_entity_poly.pdbx_strand_id
1 'polypeptide(L)'
;MKSDQLHDLWTSPDNSRLTTKQFSFRLPVHIAAKIAALCEVYPQKNRTQIVADLLTTAIDELEKRLPECPGEPVDDRDNDYIAHQIGEKGQLYYMGGIRGRFQRSADSHYCLLEKELGNEHPEALYGNFVGTKDQFKTSSK
;
A
#
# COMPACT_ATOMS: atom_id res chain seq x y z
N MET A 1 2.13 -8.55 3.22
CA MET A 1 1.89 -9.75 4.05
C MET A 1 2.82 -10.85 3.56
N LYS A 2 3.07 -11.95 4.30
CA LYS A 2 3.91 -13.04 3.76
C LYS A 2 3.13 -13.84 2.73
N SER A 3 3.77 -14.26 1.64
CA SER A 3 3.17 -15.12 0.57
C SER A 3 2.38 -16.31 1.10
N ASP A 4 2.81 -16.87 2.23
CA ASP A 4 2.26 -18.11 2.79
C ASP A 4 0.87 -17.90 3.44
N GLN A 5 0.46 -16.65 3.68
CA GLN A 5 -0.85 -16.29 4.24
C GLN A 5 -1.91 -16.04 3.18
N LEU A 6 -1.55 -16.09 1.88
CA LEU A 6 -2.50 -15.90 0.78
C LEU A 6 -3.57 -17.00 0.73
N HIS A 7 -3.23 -18.23 1.14
CA HIS A 7 -4.15 -19.35 1.19
C HIS A 7 -5.36 -19.09 2.08
N ASP A 8 -5.16 -18.44 3.23
CA ASP A 8 -6.24 -18.15 4.18
C ASP A 8 -7.17 -17.05 3.64
N LEU A 9 -6.59 -16.05 2.99
CA LEU A 9 -7.32 -14.92 2.42
C LEU A 9 -8.17 -15.32 1.20
N TRP A 10 -7.72 -16.32 0.45
CA TRP A 10 -8.48 -16.90 -0.66
C TRP A 10 -9.74 -17.66 -0.23
N THR A 11 -10.00 -17.81 1.06
CA THR A 11 -11.25 -18.44 1.55
C THR A 11 -12.33 -17.41 1.92
N SER A 12 -11.99 -16.11 1.94
CA SER A 12 -12.92 -15.03 2.33
C SER A 12 -13.56 -14.32 1.11
N PRO A 13 -14.82 -13.86 1.19
CA PRO A 13 -15.41 -12.96 0.21
C PRO A 13 -14.68 -11.61 0.24
N ASP A 14 -14.24 -11.16 -0.94
CA ASP A 14 -13.40 -9.98 -1.11
C ASP A 14 -14.19 -8.84 -1.76
N ASN A 15 -13.98 -7.62 -1.27
CA ASN A 15 -14.83 -6.45 -1.55
C ASN A 15 -13.98 -5.28 -2.09
N SER A 16 -13.03 -5.57 -2.97
CA SER A 16 -12.15 -4.57 -3.58
C SER A 16 -12.85 -3.87 -4.76
N ARG A 17 -12.98 -2.54 -4.67
CA ARG A 17 -13.43 -1.69 -5.80
C ARG A 17 -12.36 -1.73 -6.89
N LEU A 18 -12.76 -2.15 -8.10
CA LEU A 18 -11.86 -2.23 -9.25
C LEU A 18 -11.85 -0.93 -10.03
N THR A 19 -10.71 -0.63 -10.66
CA THR A 19 -10.59 0.49 -11.61
C THR A 19 -11.48 0.27 -12.83
N THR A 20 -12.00 1.34 -13.45
CA THR A 20 -12.78 1.26 -14.69
C THR A 20 -11.97 0.76 -15.88
N LYS A 21 -10.66 1.05 -15.89
CA LYS A 21 -9.74 0.65 -16.96
C LYS A 21 -9.21 -0.76 -16.73
N GLN A 22 -9.14 -1.55 -17.80
CA GLN A 22 -8.46 -2.84 -17.79
C GLN A 22 -6.97 -2.64 -18.04
N PHE A 23 -6.13 -3.15 -17.13
CA PHE A 23 -4.69 -3.24 -17.33
C PHE A 23 -4.34 -4.55 -18.03
N SER A 24 -3.69 -4.47 -19.19
CA SER A 24 -3.23 -5.64 -19.95
C SER A 24 -1.72 -5.58 -20.13
N PHE A 25 -1.03 -6.63 -19.70
CA PHE A 25 0.42 -6.77 -19.83
C PHE A 25 0.78 -8.18 -20.34
N ARG A 26 1.89 -8.28 -21.08
CA ARG A 26 2.43 -9.59 -21.49
C ARG A 26 3.28 -10.16 -20.37
N LEU A 27 2.99 -11.41 -20.00
CA LEU A 27 3.72 -12.13 -18.96
C LEU A 27 4.81 -13.03 -19.54
N PRO A 28 5.94 -13.22 -18.82
CA PRO A 28 6.84 -14.32 -19.10
C PRO A 28 6.09 -15.66 -19.04
N VAL A 29 6.41 -16.57 -19.97
CA VAL A 29 5.70 -17.86 -20.13
C VAL A 29 5.61 -18.65 -18.82
N HIS A 30 6.70 -18.70 -18.05
CA HIS A 30 6.73 -19.43 -16.78
C HIS A 30 5.83 -18.81 -15.70
N ILE A 31 5.61 -17.49 -15.71
CA ILE A 31 4.68 -16.81 -14.80
C ILE A 31 3.24 -17.10 -15.23
N ALA A 32 2.96 -17.02 -16.52
CA ALA A 32 1.64 -17.35 -17.06
C ALA A 32 1.24 -18.81 -16.74
N ALA A 33 2.18 -19.76 -16.88
CA ALA A 33 1.97 -21.17 -16.53
C ALA A 33 1.66 -21.35 -15.02
N LYS A 34 2.38 -20.66 -14.14
CA LYS A 34 2.12 -20.70 -12.69
C LYS A 34 0.76 -20.12 -12.33
N ILE A 35 0.35 -19.01 -12.94
CA ILE A 35 -0.98 -18.42 -12.72
C ILE A 35 -2.07 -19.38 -13.20
N ALA A 36 -1.89 -20.02 -14.35
CA ALA A 36 -2.84 -21.03 -14.84
C ALA A 36 -2.98 -22.20 -13.85
N ALA A 37 -1.86 -22.74 -13.36
CA ALA A 37 -1.86 -23.80 -12.36
C ALA A 37 -2.55 -23.37 -11.05
N LEU A 38 -2.33 -22.12 -10.58
CA LEU A 38 -3.03 -21.60 -9.39
C LEU A 38 -4.54 -21.55 -9.58
N CYS A 39 -5.03 -21.16 -10.77
CA CYS A 39 -6.46 -21.19 -11.07
C CYS A 39 -7.04 -22.62 -11.05
N GLU A 40 -6.27 -23.63 -11.44
CA GLU A 40 -6.71 -25.04 -11.38
C GLU A 40 -6.73 -25.56 -9.93
N VAL A 41 -5.72 -25.21 -9.13
CA VAL A 41 -5.62 -25.63 -7.72
C VAL A 41 -6.65 -24.92 -6.84
N TYR A 42 -7.02 -23.67 -7.16
CA TYR A 42 -7.99 -22.86 -6.41
C TYR A 42 -9.20 -22.47 -7.28
N PRO A 43 -10.10 -23.41 -7.59
CA PRO A 43 -11.19 -23.19 -8.56
C PRO A 43 -12.25 -22.18 -8.11
N GLN A 44 -12.30 -21.85 -6.82
CA GLN A 44 -13.23 -20.86 -6.25
C GLN A 44 -12.76 -19.41 -6.46
N LYS A 45 -11.54 -19.19 -6.94
CA LYS A 45 -10.99 -17.86 -7.21
C LYS A 45 -10.79 -17.66 -8.70
N ASN A 46 -11.26 -16.52 -9.19
CA ASN A 46 -11.02 -16.15 -10.57
C ASN A 46 -9.58 -15.63 -10.74
N ARG A 47 -9.10 -15.62 -12.00
CA ARG A 47 -7.74 -15.18 -12.33
C ARG A 47 -7.44 -13.76 -11.85
N THR A 48 -8.41 -12.86 -11.91
CA THR A 48 -8.25 -11.47 -11.46
C THR A 48 -7.96 -11.39 -9.97
N GLN A 49 -8.68 -12.15 -9.15
CA GLN A 49 -8.47 -12.22 -7.70
C GLN A 49 -7.07 -12.75 -7.37
N ILE A 50 -6.68 -13.88 -7.96
CA ILE A 50 -5.34 -14.47 -7.73
C ILE A 50 -4.24 -13.47 -8.10
N VAL A 51 -4.35 -12.81 -9.25
CA VAL A 51 -3.34 -11.83 -9.69
C VAL A 51 -3.35 -10.59 -8.81
N ALA A 52 -4.52 -10.08 -8.42
CA ALA A 52 -4.63 -8.93 -7.52
C ALA A 52 -3.97 -9.22 -6.18
N ASP A 53 -4.25 -10.37 -5.57
CA ASP A 53 -3.70 -10.74 -4.26
C ASP A 53 -2.18 -10.92 -4.31
N LEU A 54 -1.65 -11.53 -5.39
CA LEU A 54 -0.21 -11.66 -5.61
C LEU A 54 0.46 -10.30 -5.78
N LEU A 55 -0.15 -9.40 -6.55
CA LEU A 55 0.39 -8.04 -6.77
C LEU A 55 0.36 -7.22 -5.48
N THR A 56 -0.77 -7.21 -4.77
CA THR A 56 -0.92 -6.53 -3.47
C THR A 56 0.15 -7.04 -2.50
N THR A 57 0.31 -8.35 -2.39
CA THR A 57 1.30 -8.94 -1.49
C THR A 57 2.73 -8.53 -1.87
N ALA A 58 3.10 -8.60 -3.14
CA ALA A 58 4.43 -8.26 -3.60
C ALA A 58 4.74 -6.76 -3.42
N ILE A 59 3.77 -5.88 -3.69
CA ILE A 59 3.92 -4.43 -3.52
C ILE A 59 4.04 -4.08 -2.03
N ASP A 60 3.19 -4.64 -1.17
CA ASP A 60 3.27 -4.44 0.28
C ASP A 60 4.62 -4.87 0.86
N GLU A 61 5.13 -6.04 0.42
CA GLU A 61 6.43 -6.53 0.87
C GLU A 61 7.58 -5.65 0.37
N LEU A 62 7.50 -5.19 -0.88
CA LEU A 62 8.48 -4.26 -1.44
C LEU A 62 8.47 -2.93 -0.68
N GLU A 63 7.30 -2.35 -0.44
CA GLU A 63 7.14 -1.08 0.24
C GLU A 63 7.76 -1.10 1.65
N LYS A 64 7.49 -2.17 2.42
CA LYS A 64 8.05 -2.34 3.78
C LYS A 64 9.57 -2.40 3.81
N ARG A 65 10.21 -2.71 2.69
CA ARG A 65 11.67 -2.76 2.53
C ARG A 65 12.25 -1.48 1.91
N LEU A 66 11.41 -0.52 1.51
CA LEU A 66 11.90 0.74 0.96
C LEU A 66 12.59 1.57 2.06
N PRO A 67 13.72 2.22 1.75
CA PRO A 67 14.37 3.12 2.70
C PRO A 67 13.44 4.27 3.13
N GLU A 68 13.31 4.43 4.44
CA GLU A 68 12.58 5.53 5.07
C GLU A 68 13.52 6.39 5.92
N CYS A 69 13.17 7.66 6.06
CA CYS A 69 13.86 8.59 6.96
C CYS A 69 12.86 9.65 7.45
N PRO A 70 13.18 10.42 8.51
CA PRO A 70 12.38 11.59 8.86
C PRO A 70 12.33 12.57 7.68
N GLY A 71 11.12 12.96 7.30
CA GLY A 71 10.86 13.95 6.26
C GLY A 71 10.83 15.37 6.82
N GLU A 72 9.91 16.18 6.30
CA GLU A 72 9.69 17.54 6.80
C GLU A 72 9.10 17.50 8.22
N PRO A 73 9.48 18.45 9.09
CA PRO A 73 8.86 18.59 10.40
C PRO A 73 7.38 18.99 10.23
N VAL A 74 6.52 18.47 11.10
CA VAL A 74 5.14 18.95 11.23
C VAL A 74 5.17 20.38 11.77
N ASP A 75 4.35 21.25 11.18
CA ASP A 75 4.19 22.64 11.60
C ASP A 75 3.89 22.74 13.11
N ASP A 76 4.56 23.64 13.82
CA ASP A 76 4.42 23.81 15.28
C ASP A 76 2.96 23.99 15.74
N ARG A 77 2.14 24.62 14.89
CA ARG A 77 0.70 24.86 15.14
C ARG A 77 -0.10 23.56 15.29
N ASP A 78 0.25 22.54 14.51
CA ASP A 78 -0.47 21.27 14.47
C ASP A 78 0.25 20.18 15.27
N ASN A 79 1.56 20.32 15.46
CA ASN A 79 2.44 19.35 16.08
C ASN A 79 1.96 18.95 17.48
N ASP A 80 1.72 19.91 18.38
CA ASP A 80 1.27 19.62 19.75
C ASP A 80 -0.06 18.86 19.79
N TYR A 81 -1.00 19.25 18.92
CA TYR A 81 -2.30 18.60 18.81
C TYR A 81 -2.16 17.15 18.32
N ILE A 82 -1.41 16.94 17.24
CA ILE A 82 -1.22 15.62 16.65
C ILE A 82 -0.42 14.73 17.61
N ALA A 83 0.64 15.24 18.21
CA ALA A 83 1.46 14.52 19.20
C ALA A 83 0.60 14.01 20.36
N HIS A 84 -0.30 14.85 20.90
CA HIS A 84 -1.24 14.43 21.93
C HIS A 84 -2.20 13.33 21.45
N GLN A 85 -2.71 13.40 20.21
CA GLN A 85 -3.60 12.37 19.66
C GLN A 85 -2.93 11.01 19.49
N ILE A 86 -1.67 11.00 19.07
CA ILE A 86 -0.92 9.76 18.83
C ILE A 86 -0.12 9.29 20.05
N GLY A 87 -0.19 10.02 21.18
CA GLY A 87 0.51 9.69 22.42
C GLY A 87 2.02 9.92 22.40
N GLU A 88 2.51 10.71 21.44
CA GLU A 88 3.92 11.05 21.29
C GLU A 88 4.25 12.37 21.97
N LYS A 89 5.55 12.61 22.17
CA LYS A 89 6.06 13.88 22.71
C LYS A 89 7.20 14.42 21.86
N GLY A 90 7.19 15.72 21.64
CA GLY A 90 8.24 16.44 20.91
C GLY A 90 7.96 16.55 19.41
N GLN A 91 9.00 16.92 18.65
CA GLN A 91 8.85 17.24 17.24
C GLN A 91 8.50 16.02 16.39
N LEU A 92 7.34 16.09 15.73
CA LEU A 92 6.92 15.11 14.72
C LEU A 92 7.46 15.46 13.34
N TYR A 93 7.65 14.42 12.53
CA TYR A 93 8.12 14.47 11.16
C TYR A 93 7.23 13.60 10.28
N TYR A 94 6.98 14.05 9.04
CA TYR A 94 6.33 13.24 8.02
C TYR A 94 7.24 12.11 7.53
N MET A 95 6.66 11.12 6.86
CA MET A 95 7.44 10.07 6.21
C MET A 95 8.30 10.61 5.05
N GLY A 96 9.61 10.51 5.23
CA GLY A 96 10.62 10.85 4.23
C GLY A 96 11.19 9.61 3.52
N GLY A 97 12.29 9.82 2.78
CA GLY A 97 13.00 8.75 2.08
C GLY A 97 12.30 8.27 0.80
N ILE A 98 12.72 7.11 0.30
CA ILE A 98 12.13 6.48 -0.90
C ILE A 98 10.71 6.06 -0.60
N ARG A 99 10.47 5.50 0.59
CA ARG A 99 9.14 5.06 1.03
C ARG A 99 8.14 6.22 1.07
N GLY A 100 8.52 7.34 1.69
CA GLY A 100 7.67 8.53 1.72
C GLY A 100 7.37 9.10 0.32
N ARG A 101 8.34 9.06 -0.62
CA ARG A 101 8.09 9.46 -2.01
C ARG A 101 7.14 8.50 -2.72
N PHE A 102 7.30 7.20 -2.52
CA PHE A 102 6.43 6.19 -3.10
C PHE A 102 4.99 6.37 -2.62
N GLN A 103 4.76 6.49 -1.30
CA GLN A 103 3.43 6.67 -0.74
C GLN A 103 2.74 7.94 -1.26
N ARG A 104 3.42 9.09 -1.27
CA ARG A 104 2.87 10.33 -1.85
C ARG A 104 2.50 10.20 -3.33
N SER A 105 3.34 9.51 -4.11
CA SER A 105 3.06 9.27 -5.52
C SER A 105 1.86 8.33 -5.70
N ALA A 106 1.77 7.29 -4.87
CA ALA A 106 0.67 6.34 -4.89
C ALA A 106 -0.66 7.00 -4.49
N ASP A 107 -0.67 7.86 -3.47
CA ASP A 107 -1.83 8.67 -3.08
C ASP A 107 -2.31 9.54 -4.25
N SER A 108 -1.40 10.20 -4.95
CA SER A 108 -1.74 11.01 -6.12
C SER A 108 -2.44 10.18 -7.20
N HIS A 109 -1.89 9.02 -7.55
CA HIS A 109 -2.51 8.12 -8.52
C HIS A 109 -3.84 7.55 -8.04
N TYR A 110 -3.94 7.18 -6.76
CA TYR A 110 -5.16 6.65 -6.16
C TYR A 110 -6.30 7.68 -6.20
N CYS A 111 -6.03 8.93 -5.77
CA CYS A 111 -7.02 10.00 -5.82
C CYS A 111 -7.50 10.29 -7.25
N LEU A 112 -6.62 10.19 -8.25
CA LEU A 112 -7.02 10.32 -9.65
C LEU A 112 -7.96 9.19 -10.08
N LEU A 113 -7.63 7.94 -9.73
CA LEU A 113 -8.46 6.77 -10.07
C LEU A 113 -9.82 6.80 -9.35
N GLU A 114 -9.85 7.22 -8.09
CA GLU A 114 -11.11 7.37 -7.34
C GLU A 114 -12.00 8.48 -7.95
N LYS A 115 -11.42 9.60 -8.39
CA LYS A 115 -12.15 10.64 -9.13
C LYS A 115 -12.71 10.13 -10.45
N GLU A 116 -11.96 9.31 -11.19
CA GLU A 116 -12.45 8.65 -12.41
C GLU A 116 -13.64 7.71 -12.11
N LEU A 117 -13.74 7.18 -10.89
CA LEU A 117 -14.85 6.35 -10.40
C LEU A 117 -16.01 7.17 -9.83
N GLY A 118 -15.97 8.50 -9.90
CA GLY A 118 -17.02 9.40 -9.42
C GLY A 118 -16.91 9.79 -7.94
N ASN A 119 -15.80 9.45 -7.27
CA ASN A 119 -15.53 9.95 -5.92
C ASN A 119 -14.99 11.39 -6.01
N GLU A 120 -15.82 12.38 -5.72
CA GLU A 120 -15.45 13.79 -5.84
C GLU A 120 -14.38 14.21 -4.80
N HIS A 121 -14.36 13.53 -3.64
CA HIS A 121 -13.53 13.90 -2.48
C HIS A 121 -12.76 12.67 -1.97
N PRO A 122 -11.82 12.11 -2.75
CA PRO A 122 -11.09 10.92 -2.36
C PRO A 122 -10.14 11.21 -1.19
N GLU A 123 -10.14 10.32 -0.20
CA GLU A 123 -9.12 10.27 0.83
C GLU A 123 -7.82 9.65 0.27
N ALA A 124 -6.70 10.00 0.89
CA ALA A 124 -5.40 9.42 0.56
C ALA A 124 -5.38 7.91 0.89
N LEU A 125 -4.63 7.13 0.10
CA LEU A 125 -4.49 5.69 0.29
C LEU A 125 -3.68 5.35 1.55
N TYR A 126 -2.58 6.08 1.78
CA TYR A 126 -1.68 5.87 2.92
C TYR A 126 -1.95 6.80 4.11
N GLY A 127 -2.64 7.92 3.87
CA GLY A 127 -2.83 8.97 4.85
C GLY A 127 -1.53 9.70 5.22
N ASN A 128 -1.62 10.61 6.18
CA ASN A 128 -0.47 11.39 6.65
C ASN A 128 0.20 10.70 7.84
N PHE A 129 1.09 9.73 7.58
CA PHE A 129 1.90 9.15 8.65
C PHE A 129 2.90 10.19 9.19
N VAL A 130 2.88 10.37 10.51
CA VAL A 130 3.82 11.22 11.25
C VAL A 130 4.41 10.44 12.42
N GLY A 131 5.65 10.74 12.78
CA GLY A 131 6.32 10.12 13.92
C GLY A 131 7.52 10.92 14.40
N THR A 132 8.10 10.51 15.53
CA THR A 132 9.33 11.10 16.06
C THR A 132 10.55 10.62 15.27
N LYS A 133 11.68 11.34 15.36
CA LYS A 133 12.91 10.95 14.63
C LYS A 133 13.38 9.53 14.90
N ASP A 134 13.21 9.05 16.13
CA ASP A 134 13.74 7.73 16.53
C ASP A 134 12.86 6.59 16.02
N GLN A 135 11.57 6.85 15.79
CA GLN A 135 10.68 5.88 15.15
C GLN A 135 11.13 5.57 13.71
N PHE A 136 11.60 6.57 12.96
CA PHE A 136 12.14 6.36 11.61
C PHE A 136 13.54 5.72 11.58
N LYS A 137 14.30 5.73 12.69
CA LYS A 137 15.63 5.09 12.75
C LYS A 137 15.55 3.58 12.98
N THR A 138 14.42 3.08 13.49
CA THR A 138 14.29 1.69 13.95
C THR A 138 14.02 0.71 12.80
N SER A 139 13.61 1.18 11.62
CA SER A 139 13.26 0.34 10.46
C SER A 139 14.42 0.08 9.48
N SER A 140 15.65 0.54 9.78
CA SER A 140 16.81 0.47 8.88
C SER A 140 17.88 -0.58 9.28
N LYS A 141 17.51 -1.60 10.07
CA LYS A 141 18.40 -2.72 10.41
C LYS A 141 17.93 -4.03 9.80
#